data_AF-A0A5C5VZM0-F1
#
_entry.id   AF-A0A5C5VZM0-F1
#
_cell.length_a   1.000
_cell.length_b   1.000
_cell.length_c   1.000
_cell.angle_alpha   90.00
_cell.angle_beta   90.00
_cell.angle_gamma   90.00
#
_symmetry.space_group_name_H-M   'P 1'
#
loop_
_entity.id
_entity.type
_entity.pdbx_description
1 polymer ?
#
loop_
_entity_poly.entity_id
_entity_poly.type
_entity_poly.pdbx_seq_one_letter_code
_entity_poly.pdbx_strand_id
1 'polypeptide(L)'
;MRMYRTIARSALLRAAALSAAAASFTVARADVMLVAGTDSGVPGQLRAFDASGSPVLTLSPFGGFSGGVRVAAGDLNGDGHPDVLAGAGPGAAGGNVQAYDGVSGALFRNFFAYDFGFSGGVFVAAGDVSGDGRPDIVTGTDAGAAGHVKVFDGVNGQEIRSFLAYGASFTGGVRVASADVNDDGFDDIITGAGGGPGGHVKVFDGSTGQELRSFFSYDGFSGGVYVAAGDVNGDGLADIITGAGAGAPHGHVKVFDGATGQLSANFFAFTGFTGGVRVATGDVAGDGTPYLAAALGEPSAGQLGIFSTGGTPLDGLLPFGPSYTGGIFVGAAAIPEPATITLLGLAALLMRQRR
;
A
#
# COMPACT_ATOMS: atom_id res chain seq x y z
N MET A 1 -63.38 -48.20 -11.97
CA MET A 1 -63.89 -48.98 -10.83
C MET A 1 -63.13 -48.55 -9.58
N ARG A 2 -63.83 -47.86 -8.66
CA ARG A 2 -63.59 -47.61 -7.21
C ARG A 2 -62.21 -47.20 -6.64
N MET A 3 -62.23 -46.05 -5.94
CA MET A 3 -61.41 -45.64 -4.79
C MET A 3 -61.50 -46.60 -3.57
N TYR A 4 -60.50 -46.54 -2.66
CA TYR A 4 -60.55 -46.13 -1.22
C TYR A 4 -59.70 -46.95 -0.20
N ARG A 5 -59.07 -46.20 0.74
CA ARG A 5 -58.52 -46.50 2.10
C ARG A 5 -57.03 -46.87 2.18
N THR A 6 -56.08 -46.08 2.72
CA THR A 6 -55.94 -45.29 3.98
C THR A 6 -55.88 -46.17 5.24
N ILE A 7 -54.75 -46.15 5.96
CA ILE A 7 -54.60 -45.86 7.41
C ILE A 7 -53.15 -45.41 7.68
N ALA A 8 -53.04 -44.26 8.34
CA ALA A 8 -51.83 -43.65 8.88
C ALA A 8 -51.70 -43.92 10.39
N ARG A 9 -50.48 -43.84 10.95
CA ARG A 9 -50.09 -43.29 12.28
C ARG A 9 -48.61 -43.62 12.56
N SER A 10 -47.68 -42.66 12.43
CA SER A 10 -47.18 -41.70 13.46
C SER A 10 -46.19 -42.36 14.46
N ALA A 11 -44.98 -41.86 14.73
CA ALA A 11 -44.68 -40.47 15.13
C ALA A 11 -43.16 -40.12 15.10
N LEU A 12 -42.85 -38.88 14.69
CA LEU A 12 -41.91 -37.87 15.26
C LEU A 12 -40.43 -38.29 15.57
N LEU A 13 -39.36 -37.57 15.18
CA LEU A 13 -39.05 -36.14 15.37
C LEU A 13 -37.79 -35.68 14.56
N ARG A 14 -37.84 -34.41 14.11
CA ARG A 14 -36.74 -33.40 13.92
C ARG A 14 -35.75 -33.60 12.76
N ALA A 15 -35.82 -32.84 11.67
CA ALA A 15 -35.48 -31.41 11.49
C ALA A 15 -33.97 -31.10 11.56
N ALA A 16 -33.48 -30.55 10.44
CA ALA A 16 -32.33 -29.67 10.27
C ALA A 16 -30.94 -30.18 10.68
N ALA A 17 -30.11 -30.47 9.67
CA ALA A 17 -28.98 -29.61 9.36
C ALA A 17 -28.52 -29.92 7.92
N LEU A 18 -28.69 -28.94 7.03
CA LEU A 18 -27.63 -28.71 6.04
C LEU A 18 -26.37 -28.56 6.90
N SER A 19 -25.53 -29.60 6.93
CA SER A 19 -24.18 -29.42 7.42
C SER A 19 -23.58 -28.39 6.50
N ALA A 20 -23.41 -27.17 7.00
CA ALA A 20 -22.56 -26.17 6.40
C ALA A 20 -21.34 -26.91 5.87
N ALA A 21 -21.09 -26.80 4.55
CA ALA A 21 -19.74 -26.99 4.09
C ALA A 21 -18.93 -26.04 4.97
N ALA A 22 -18.08 -26.60 5.83
CA ALA A 22 -17.09 -25.81 6.50
C ALA A 22 -16.36 -25.10 5.36
N ALA A 23 -16.59 -23.79 5.22
CA ALA A 23 -15.68 -22.96 4.47
C ALA A 23 -14.38 -23.02 5.26
N SER A 24 -13.57 -24.01 4.94
CA SER A 24 -12.18 -24.07 5.37
C SER A 24 -11.47 -23.00 4.55
N PHE A 25 -11.57 -21.74 4.96
CA PHE A 25 -10.59 -20.76 4.53
C PHE A 25 -9.39 -20.92 5.47
N THR A 26 -8.43 -21.70 5.01
CA THR A 26 -7.09 -21.70 5.58
C THR A 26 -6.14 -21.51 4.43
N VAL A 27 -5.85 -20.25 4.14
CA VAL A 27 -4.49 -19.87 3.78
C VAL A 27 -4.15 -18.75 4.76
N ALA A 28 -3.59 -19.12 5.91
CA ALA A 28 -2.71 -18.20 6.62
C ALA A 28 -1.51 -18.03 5.71
N ARG A 29 -1.61 -17.13 4.72
CA ARG A 29 -0.48 -16.79 3.86
C ARG A 29 0.43 -15.97 4.78
N ALA A 30 1.61 -16.50 5.10
CA ALA A 30 2.67 -15.74 5.79
C ALA A 30 3.29 -14.70 4.84
N ASP A 31 2.45 -14.07 4.04
CA ASP A 31 2.82 -13.07 3.08
C ASP A 31 2.89 -11.72 3.76
N VAL A 32 3.66 -10.82 3.16
CA VAL A 32 3.72 -9.43 3.58
C VAL A 32 2.42 -8.74 3.21
N MET A 33 1.65 -8.34 4.23
CA MET A 33 0.44 -7.51 4.07
C MET A 33 0.71 -6.06 4.41
N LEU A 34 1.53 -5.84 5.43
CA LEU A 34 1.93 -4.53 5.91
C LEU A 34 3.43 -4.46 6.10
N VAL A 35 4.00 -3.29 5.84
CA VAL A 35 5.40 -2.98 6.09
C VAL A 35 5.48 -1.69 6.89
N ALA A 36 6.29 -1.70 7.94
CA ALA A 36 6.61 -0.52 8.71
C ALA A 36 8.11 -0.25 8.71
N GLY A 37 8.51 0.99 8.48
CA GLY A 37 9.89 1.46 8.61
C GLY A 37 10.02 2.50 9.72
N THR A 38 11.09 2.44 10.50
CA THR A 38 11.36 3.46 11.54
C THR A 38 11.65 4.82 10.89
N ASP A 39 11.15 5.89 11.47
CA ASP A 39 11.57 7.25 11.10
C ASP A 39 12.98 7.57 11.64
N SER A 40 13.46 8.78 11.42
CA SER A 40 14.82 9.21 11.79
C SER A 40 15.08 9.22 13.30
N GLY A 41 16.35 9.11 13.69
CA GLY A 41 16.79 9.22 15.10
C GLY A 41 17.06 7.88 15.79
N VAL A 42 16.68 6.76 15.19
CA VAL A 42 17.07 5.41 15.61
C VAL A 42 17.73 4.65 14.44
N PRO A 43 18.54 3.61 14.68
CA PRO A 43 19.01 2.76 13.61
C PRO A 43 17.85 2.21 12.78
N GLY A 44 17.93 2.37 11.47
CA GLY A 44 16.87 2.00 10.53
C GLY A 44 16.46 0.54 10.66
N GLN A 45 15.18 0.31 11.00
CA GLN A 45 14.55 -1.01 10.97
C GLN A 45 13.35 -1.01 10.05
N LEU A 46 13.13 -2.15 9.42
CA LEU A 46 11.94 -2.47 8.64
C LEU A 46 11.33 -3.76 9.22
N ARG A 47 10.02 -3.75 9.47
CA ARG A 47 9.27 -4.94 9.86
C ARG A 47 8.10 -5.15 8.92
N ALA A 48 7.91 -6.39 8.48
CA ALA A 48 6.75 -6.79 7.68
C ALA A 48 5.85 -7.71 8.49
N PHE A 49 4.55 -7.63 8.25
CA PHE A 49 3.52 -8.32 9.02
C PHE A 49 2.55 -9.04 8.09
N ASP A 50 2.06 -10.20 8.52
CA ASP A 50 0.95 -10.90 7.87
C ASP A 50 -0.41 -10.28 8.24
N ALA A 51 -1.48 -10.85 7.69
CA ALA A 51 -2.85 -10.42 7.93
C ALA A 51 -3.32 -10.52 9.40
N SER A 52 -2.63 -11.31 10.22
CA SER A 52 -2.91 -11.39 11.66
C SER A 52 -2.20 -10.31 12.47
N GLY A 53 -1.38 -9.48 11.82
CA GLY A 53 -0.48 -8.54 12.47
C GLY A 53 0.76 -9.20 13.08
N SER A 54 1.05 -10.46 12.75
CA SER A 54 2.24 -11.16 13.22
C SER A 54 3.44 -10.79 12.36
N PRO A 55 4.62 -10.51 12.93
CA PRO A 55 5.80 -10.17 12.14
C PRO A 55 6.31 -11.38 11.36
N VAL A 56 6.43 -11.23 10.04
CA VAL A 56 6.99 -12.26 9.14
C VAL A 56 8.43 -11.94 8.74
N LEU A 57 8.81 -10.67 8.77
CA LEU A 57 10.16 -10.22 8.41
C LEU A 57 10.64 -9.09 9.34
N THR A 58 11.94 -9.11 9.66
CA THR A 58 12.62 -7.99 10.33
C THR A 58 13.98 -7.77 9.68
N LEU A 59 14.18 -6.58 9.16
CA LEU A 59 15.39 -6.18 8.44
C LEU A 59 16.00 -4.92 9.05
N SER A 60 17.29 -4.72 8.79
CA SER A 60 18.02 -3.49 9.10
C SER A 60 18.62 -2.89 7.82
N PRO A 61 17.80 -2.25 6.97
CA PRO A 61 18.28 -1.61 5.75
C PRO A 61 19.38 -0.60 6.03
N PHE A 62 20.26 -0.39 5.05
CA PHE A 62 21.30 0.65 5.10
C PHE A 62 22.30 0.56 6.26
N GLY A 63 22.46 -0.62 6.89
CA GLY A 63 23.60 -0.89 7.78
C GLY A 63 23.67 -0.02 9.04
N GLY A 64 22.53 0.27 9.67
CA GLY A 64 22.47 1.05 10.92
C GLY A 64 22.39 2.57 10.72
N PHE A 65 22.18 3.02 9.49
CA PHE A 65 21.82 4.40 9.17
C PHE A 65 20.55 4.83 9.91
N SER A 66 20.55 6.04 10.45
CA SER A 66 19.45 6.56 11.31
C SER A 66 18.64 7.69 10.68
N GLY A 67 18.73 7.90 9.37
CA GLY A 67 17.92 8.91 8.67
C GLY A 67 16.48 8.47 8.37
N GLY A 68 16.10 7.26 8.81
CA GLY A 68 14.78 6.66 8.63
C GLY A 68 14.65 5.82 7.36
N VAL A 69 13.67 4.93 7.36
CA VAL A 69 13.40 3.94 6.29
C VAL A 69 11.99 4.20 5.73
N ARG A 70 11.91 4.76 4.52
CA ARG A 70 10.63 4.92 3.80
C ARG A 70 10.32 3.59 3.14
N VAL A 71 9.08 3.11 3.22
CA VAL A 71 8.74 1.73 2.82
C VAL A 71 7.58 1.68 1.83
N ALA A 72 7.60 0.66 0.98
CA ALA A 72 6.50 0.22 0.14
C ALA A 72 6.52 -1.31 0.03
N ALA A 73 5.45 -1.90 -0.51
CA ALA A 73 5.36 -3.34 -0.76
C ALA A 73 4.75 -3.62 -2.14
N GLY A 74 5.09 -4.77 -2.72
CA GLY A 74 4.60 -5.23 -4.03
C GLY A 74 5.45 -6.40 -4.54
N ASP A 75 4.95 -7.21 -5.47
CA ASP A 75 5.68 -8.37 -6.03
C ASP A 75 6.80 -7.93 -7.00
N LEU A 76 7.85 -7.32 -6.45
CA LEU A 76 8.98 -6.75 -7.17
C LEU A 76 9.92 -7.80 -7.75
N ASN A 77 9.72 -9.08 -7.45
CA ASN A 77 10.54 -10.18 -7.93
C ASN A 77 9.80 -11.04 -8.99
N GLY A 78 8.47 -11.07 -8.95
CA GLY A 78 7.58 -11.78 -9.87
C GLY A 78 7.28 -13.23 -9.44
N ASP A 79 7.42 -13.56 -8.16
CA ASP A 79 7.19 -14.90 -7.61
C ASP A 79 5.75 -15.11 -7.08
N GLY A 80 4.92 -14.08 -7.17
CA GLY A 80 3.54 -14.07 -6.69
C GLY A 80 3.40 -13.75 -5.20
N HIS A 81 4.48 -13.39 -4.50
CA HIS A 81 4.48 -12.95 -3.11
C HIS A 81 4.91 -11.48 -3.00
N PRO A 82 4.27 -10.67 -2.15
CA PRO A 82 4.68 -9.29 -1.99
C PRO A 82 6.06 -9.15 -1.36
N ASP A 83 6.94 -8.39 -2.01
CA ASP A 83 8.27 -8.01 -1.52
C ASP A 83 8.23 -6.70 -0.74
N VAL A 84 9.36 -6.37 -0.10
CA VAL A 84 9.52 -5.11 0.64
C VAL A 84 10.55 -4.20 -0.01
N LEU A 85 10.16 -2.94 -0.18
CA LEU A 85 10.99 -1.87 -0.72
C LEU A 85 11.36 -0.88 0.39
N ALA A 86 12.63 -0.50 0.45
CA ALA A 86 13.16 0.45 1.40
C ALA A 86 13.87 1.60 0.68
N GLY A 87 13.47 2.83 0.95
CA GLY A 87 14.14 4.06 0.54
C GLY A 87 14.84 4.74 1.73
N ALA A 88 16.09 5.13 1.53
CA ALA A 88 16.86 5.81 2.56
C ALA A 88 16.40 7.27 2.74
N GLY A 89 16.27 7.69 3.99
CA GLY A 89 16.04 9.09 4.33
C GLY A 89 17.22 10.05 4.12
N PRO A 90 17.03 11.33 4.48
CA PRO A 90 18.06 12.36 4.40
C PRO A 90 19.35 11.95 5.11
N GLY A 91 20.48 12.16 4.43
CA GLY A 91 21.83 11.86 4.90
C GLY A 91 22.49 10.66 4.23
N ALA A 92 21.72 9.76 3.60
CA ALA A 92 22.27 8.67 2.79
C ALA A 92 22.65 9.17 1.39
N ALA A 93 23.77 8.67 0.85
CA ALA A 93 24.21 9.01 -0.51
C ALA A 93 23.26 8.46 -1.58
N GLY A 94 23.10 9.20 -2.67
CA GLY A 94 22.45 8.80 -3.91
C GLY A 94 20.97 8.44 -3.81
N GLY A 95 20.32 8.67 -2.66
CA GLY A 95 18.95 8.19 -2.44
C GLY A 95 18.90 6.67 -2.54
N ASN A 96 19.67 5.96 -1.70
CA ASN A 96 19.79 4.51 -1.74
C ASN A 96 18.43 3.82 -1.60
N VAL A 97 18.16 2.86 -2.49
CA VAL A 97 16.95 2.03 -2.51
C VAL A 97 17.35 0.56 -2.45
N GLN A 98 16.69 -0.20 -1.58
CA GLN A 98 16.90 -1.62 -1.36
C GLN A 98 15.58 -2.38 -1.50
N ALA A 99 15.56 -3.48 -2.26
CA ALA A 99 14.40 -4.38 -2.36
C ALA A 99 14.77 -5.77 -1.82
N TYR A 100 13.89 -6.32 -1.00
CA TYR A 100 14.06 -7.61 -0.34
C TYR A 100 12.89 -8.51 -0.62
N ASP A 101 13.21 -9.77 -0.88
CA ASP A 101 12.26 -10.84 -1.10
C ASP A 101 11.37 -11.01 0.13
N GLY A 102 10.05 -10.96 -0.05
CA GLY A 102 9.08 -10.95 1.04
C GLY A 102 9.02 -12.25 1.84
N VAL A 103 9.46 -13.36 1.24
CA VAL A 103 9.39 -14.71 1.83
C VAL A 103 10.69 -15.06 2.56
N SER A 104 11.82 -14.84 1.91
CA SER A 104 13.16 -15.22 2.39
C SER A 104 13.90 -14.08 3.08
N GLY A 105 13.49 -12.83 2.86
CA GLY A 105 14.20 -11.64 3.33
C GLY A 105 15.49 -11.33 2.56
N ALA A 106 15.75 -12.03 1.45
CA ALA A 106 16.98 -11.86 0.68
C ALA A 106 16.98 -10.51 -0.05
N LEU A 107 18.06 -9.74 0.10
CA LEU A 107 18.30 -8.53 -0.68
C LEU A 107 18.57 -8.90 -2.14
N PHE A 108 17.73 -8.47 -3.08
CA PHE A 108 17.91 -8.74 -4.50
C PHE A 108 18.12 -7.48 -5.36
N ARG A 109 17.82 -6.27 -4.84
CA ARG A 109 18.19 -4.99 -5.46
C ARG A 109 18.77 -4.02 -4.44
N ASN A 110 19.82 -3.30 -4.84
CA ASN A 110 20.47 -2.25 -4.03
C ASN A 110 21.14 -1.25 -4.98
N PHE A 111 20.61 -0.04 -5.07
CA PHE A 111 21.06 0.96 -6.04
C PHE A 111 20.82 2.40 -5.57
N PHE A 112 21.45 3.35 -6.25
CA PHE A 112 21.22 4.78 -6.04
C PHE A 112 20.27 5.30 -7.10
N ALA A 113 19.12 5.86 -6.70
CA ALA A 113 18.14 6.43 -7.63
C ALA A 113 18.60 7.77 -8.22
N TYR A 114 19.47 8.48 -7.51
CA TYR A 114 19.98 9.80 -7.87
C TYR A 114 21.51 9.82 -7.85
N ASP A 115 22.10 10.90 -8.38
CA ASP A 115 23.54 11.08 -8.37
C ASP A 115 24.12 10.88 -6.98
N PHE A 116 25.29 10.26 -6.88
CA PHE A 116 25.90 9.90 -5.59
C PHE A 116 26.05 11.09 -4.62
N GLY A 117 26.21 12.32 -5.13
CA GLY A 117 26.28 13.54 -4.34
C GLY A 117 24.95 14.01 -3.74
N PHE A 118 23.81 13.46 -4.19
CA PHE A 118 22.51 13.71 -3.59
C PHE A 118 22.41 13.05 -2.21
N SER A 119 21.95 13.79 -1.21
CA SER A 119 21.78 13.29 0.16
C SER A 119 20.43 13.67 0.79
N GLY A 120 19.46 14.11 -0.04
CA GLY A 120 18.14 14.51 0.44
C GLY A 120 17.28 13.36 0.93
N GLY A 121 17.57 12.12 0.52
CA GLY A 121 16.72 10.96 0.81
C GLY A 121 15.57 10.82 -0.19
N VAL A 122 14.86 9.69 -0.13
CA VAL A 122 13.82 9.34 -1.11
C VAL A 122 12.59 8.73 -0.45
N PHE A 123 11.43 9.06 -1.00
CA PHE A 123 10.20 8.27 -0.87
C PHE A 123 10.16 7.22 -1.99
N VAL A 124 9.51 6.09 -1.72
CA VAL A 124 9.43 4.96 -2.64
C VAL A 124 7.99 4.46 -2.76
N ALA A 125 7.62 3.97 -3.94
CA ALA A 125 6.40 3.24 -4.23
C ALA A 125 6.69 2.13 -5.25
N ALA A 126 5.78 1.15 -5.34
CA ALA A 126 5.82 0.09 -6.33
C ALA A 126 4.52 0.09 -7.14
N GLY A 127 4.60 -0.13 -8.45
CA GLY A 127 3.46 -0.23 -9.39
C GLY A 127 3.92 -0.50 -10.82
N ASP A 128 3.13 -1.19 -11.62
CA ASP A 128 3.43 -1.57 -13.01
C ASP A 128 3.23 -0.39 -13.99
N VAL A 129 4.14 0.59 -13.93
CA VAL A 129 4.12 1.79 -14.77
C VAL A 129 4.46 1.47 -16.23
N SER A 130 5.23 0.40 -16.46
CA SER A 130 5.66 -0.05 -17.78
C SER A 130 4.65 -0.94 -18.50
N GLY A 131 3.67 -1.51 -17.78
CA GLY A 131 2.62 -2.39 -18.29
C GLY A 131 3.15 -3.79 -18.67
N ASP A 132 4.24 -4.24 -18.04
CA ASP A 132 4.87 -5.53 -18.34
C ASP A 132 4.44 -6.67 -17.39
N GLY A 133 3.54 -6.36 -16.45
CA GLY A 133 3.01 -7.27 -15.44
C GLY A 133 3.89 -7.38 -14.20
N ARG A 134 4.95 -6.58 -14.08
CA ARG A 134 5.86 -6.59 -12.93
C ARG A 134 6.01 -5.17 -12.35
N PRO A 135 5.74 -4.97 -11.05
CA PRO A 135 5.87 -3.67 -10.42
C PRO A 135 7.25 -3.02 -10.65
N ASP A 136 7.22 -1.78 -11.11
CA ASP A 136 8.35 -0.86 -11.21
C ASP A 136 8.57 -0.13 -9.88
N ILE A 137 9.74 0.49 -9.74
CA ILE A 137 10.11 1.27 -8.55
C ILE A 137 9.98 2.75 -8.87
N VAL A 138 9.04 3.43 -8.20
CA VAL A 138 8.88 4.88 -8.26
C VAL A 138 9.60 5.51 -7.08
N THR A 139 10.38 6.56 -7.33
CA THR A 139 11.08 7.32 -6.29
C THR A 139 10.77 8.81 -6.38
N GLY A 140 10.65 9.48 -5.24
CA GLY A 140 10.53 10.94 -5.15
C GLY A 140 11.58 11.52 -4.20
N THR A 141 12.25 12.61 -4.57
CA THR A 141 13.22 13.28 -3.70
C THR A 141 12.55 13.83 -2.44
N ASP A 142 13.17 13.68 -1.27
CA ASP A 142 12.69 14.35 -0.05
C ASP A 142 13.02 15.87 -0.10
N ALA A 143 12.62 16.60 0.94
CA ALA A 143 12.80 18.04 1.04
C ALA A 143 14.27 18.47 0.93
N GLY A 144 14.51 19.65 0.33
CA GLY A 144 15.83 20.25 0.18
C GLY A 144 16.47 20.12 -1.21
N ALA A 145 15.89 19.30 -2.09
CA ALA A 145 16.21 19.27 -3.52
C ALA A 145 14.97 19.57 -4.36
N ALA A 146 15.15 19.85 -5.65
CA ALA A 146 14.03 19.96 -6.58
C ALA A 146 13.17 18.69 -6.53
N GLY A 147 11.85 18.84 -6.55
CA GLY A 147 10.89 17.74 -6.45
C GLY A 147 10.89 16.85 -7.69
N HIS A 148 11.87 15.96 -7.78
CA HIS A 148 12.14 15.07 -8.90
C HIS A 148 11.55 13.69 -8.59
N VAL A 149 10.86 13.14 -9.57
CA VAL A 149 10.36 11.77 -9.59
C VAL A 149 11.10 10.98 -10.66
N LYS A 150 11.53 9.77 -10.29
CA LYS A 150 12.13 8.80 -11.22
C LYS A 150 11.43 7.46 -11.10
N VAL A 151 11.32 6.75 -12.21
CA VAL A 151 10.77 5.39 -12.27
C VAL A 151 11.82 4.46 -12.84
N PHE A 152 12.02 3.32 -12.17
CA PHE A 152 12.97 2.29 -12.56
C PHE A 152 12.21 1.00 -12.85
N ASP A 153 12.45 0.46 -14.03
CA ASP A 153 11.88 -0.80 -14.52
C ASP A 153 12.11 -1.92 -13.51
N GLY A 154 11.03 -2.58 -13.13
CA GLY A 154 11.02 -3.67 -12.17
C GLY A 154 11.95 -4.78 -12.64
N VAL A 155 11.84 -5.22 -13.89
CA VAL A 155 12.57 -6.38 -14.44
C VAL A 155 14.07 -6.12 -14.53
N ASN A 156 14.48 -5.08 -15.23
CA ASN A 156 15.86 -4.84 -15.66
C ASN A 156 16.55 -3.69 -14.90
N GLY A 157 15.81 -2.90 -14.12
CA GLY A 157 16.34 -1.80 -13.28
C GLY A 157 16.71 -0.52 -14.04
N GLN A 158 16.38 -0.41 -15.33
CA GLN A 158 16.64 0.80 -16.12
C GLN A 158 15.71 1.94 -15.71
N GLU A 159 16.21 3.18 -15.78
CA GLU A 159 15.36 4.37 -15.61
C GLU A 159 14.43 4.50 -16.83
N ILE A 160 13.10 4.45 -16.60
CA ILE A 160 12.09 4.57 -17.66
C ILE A 160 11.38 5.92 -17.66
N ARG A 161 11.37 6.65 -16.53
CA ARG A 161 10.82 8.02 -16.43
C ARG A 161 11.62 8.89 -15.47
N SER A 162 11.65 10.19 -15.74
CA SER A 162 12.44 11.18 -14.99
C SER A 162 11.89 12.59 -15.20
N PHE A 163 11.28 13.21 -14.18
CA PHE A 163 10.62 14.51 -14.33
C PHE A 163 10.43 15.27 -13.02
N LEU A 164 10.17 16.57 -13.10
CA LEU A 164 9.87 17.41 -11.94
C LEU A 164 8.36 17.55 -11.75
N ALA A 165 7.82 17.06 -10.63
CA ALA A 165 6.36 17.01 -10.40
C ALA A 165 5.74 18.40 -10.08
N TYR A 166 6.50 19.29 -9.43
CA TYR A 166 6.01 20.59 -8.95
C TYR A 166 6.85 21.79 -9.44
N GLY A 167 7.59 21.60 -10.54
CA GLY A 167 8.49 22.60 -11.12
C GLY A 167 9.82 22.73 -10.38
N ALA A 168 10.80 23.35 -11.04
CA ALA A 168 12.20 23.35 -10.60
C ALA A 168 12.48 24.13 -9.30
N SER A 169 11.63 25.11 -8.96
CA SER A 169 11.79 25.91 -7.73
C SER A 169 11.15 25.25 -6.50
N PHE A 170 10.37 24.18 -6.68
CA PHE A 170 9.75 23.48 -5.56
C PHE A 170 10.75 22.53 -4.90
N THR A 171 11.02 22.76 -3.63
CA THR A 171 11.97 21.96 -2.84
C THR A 171 11.36 21.33 -1.59
N GLY A 172 10.03 21.21 -1.55
CA GLY A 172 9.30 20.62 -0.42
C GLY A 172 9.39 19.09 -0.35
N GLY A 173 9.96 18.45 -1.37
CA GLY A 173 10.03 17.00 -1.53
C GLY A 173 8.72 16.39 -2.05
N VAL A 174 8.79 15.16 -2.55
CA VAL A 174 7.70 14.47 -3.25
C VAL A 174 7.46 13.12 -2.59
N ARG A 175 6.24 12.94 -2.06
CA ARG A 175 5.74 11.63 -1.60
C ARG A 175 5.11 10.96 -2.80
N VAL A 176 5.34 9.66 -2.99
CA VAL A 176 4.91 8.94 -4.19
C VAL A 176 4.04 7.75 -3.82
N ALA A 177 3.08 7.45 -4.69
CA ALA A 177 2.29 6.22 -4.74
C ALA A 177 2.07 5.86 -6.21
N SER A 178 1.67 4.62 -6.49
CA SER A 178 1.40 4.15 -7.85
C SER A 178 0.23 3.18 -7.86
N ALA A 179 -0.68 3.35 -8.83
CA ALA A 179 -1.82 2.48 -9.12
C ALA A 179 -2.51 2.99 -10.39
N ASP A 180 -3.21 2.14 -11.13
CA ASP A 180 -4.00 2.52 -12.30
C ASP A 180 -5.27 3.31 -11.92
N VAL A 181 -5.23 4.64 -12.08
CA VAL A 181 -6.34 5.56 -11.73
C VAL A 181 -7.26 5.84 -12.93
N ASN A 182 -6.84 5.48 -14.14
CA ASN A 182 -7.55 5.79 -15.39
C ASN A 182 -8.03 4.56 -16.17
N ASP A 183 -7.76 3.34 -15.68
CA ASP A 183 -8.10 2.03 -16.27
C ASP A 183 -7.52 1.86 -17.69
N ASP A 184 -6.28 2.31 -17.91
CA ASP A 184 -5.54 2.12 -19.16
C ASP A 184 -4.64 0.87 -19.15
N GLY A 185 -4.54 0.19 -18.02
CA GLY A 185 -3.73 -1.01 -17.80
C GLY A 185 -2.28 -0.73 -17.43
N PHE A 186 -1.91 0.53 -17.18
CA PHE A 186 -0.62 0.95 -16.66
C PHE A 186 -0.82 1.66 -15.32
N ASP A 187 0.00 1.35 -14.32
CA ASP A 187 -0.09 2.07 -13.06
C ASP A 187 0.34 3.52 -13.24
N ASP A 188 -0.50 4.45 -12.77
CA ASP A 188 -0.21 5.87 -12.76
C ASP A 188 0.74 6.24 -11.61
N ILE A 189 1.31 7.43 -11.69
CA ILE A 189 2.19 7.99 -10.66
C ILE A 189 1.43 9.08 -9.91
N ILE A 190 1.15 8.83 -8.64
CA ILE A 190 0.51 9.79 -7.74
C ILE A 190 1.58 10.47 -6.90
N THR A 191 1.61 11.80 -6.91
CA THR A 191 2.57 12.58 -6.14
C THR A 191 1.86 13.47 -5.12
N GLY A 192 2.43 13.55 -3.92
CA GLY A 192 2.04 14.47 -2.87
C GLY A 192 3.17 15.46 -2.54
N ALA A 193 2.86 16.76 -2.53
CA ALA A 193 3.80 17.79 -2.14
C ALA A 193 4.13 17.69 -0.65
N GLY A 194 5.42 17.59 -0.32
CA GLY A 194 5.91 17.48 1.05
C GLY A 194 5.83 18.73 1.92
N GLY A 195 5.47 19.86 1.32
CA GLY A 195 5.24 21.13 1.98
C GLY A 195 4.60 22.10 1.00
N GLY A 196 4.18 23.27 1.49
CA GLY A 196 3.48 24.27 0.68
C GLY A 196 1.96 24.20 0.87
N PRO A 197 1.22 25.10 0.21
CA PRO A 197 -0.20 25.26 0.46
C PRO A 197 -1.01 24.05 0.00
N GLY A 198 -2.01 23.70 0.80
CA GLY A 198 -3.16 22.88 0.44
C GLY A 198 -2.95 21.37 0.39
N GLY A 199 -1.74 20.85 0.64
CA GLY A 199 -1.44 19.44 0.38
C GLY A 199 -1.66 19.10 -1.09
N HIS A 200 -0.86 19.71 -1.98
CA HIS A 200 -1.02 19.57 -3.43
C HIS A 200 -0.74 18.14 -3.89
N VAL A 201 -1.74 17.49 -4.47
CA VAL A 201 -1.65 16.18 -5.10
C VAL A 201 -1.71 16.32 -6.61
N LYS A 202 -0.87 15.57 -7.32
CA LYS A 202 -0.93 15.41 -8.77
C LYS A 202 -0.93 13.93 -9.14
N VAL A 203 -1.55 13.61 -10.28
CA VAL A 203 -1.54 12.27 -10.88
C VAL A 203 -0.97 12.40 -12.28
N PHE A 204 0.02 11.58 -12.59
CA PHE A 204 0.65 11.50 -13.89
C PHE A 204 0.41 10.14 -14.49
N ASP A 205 -0.04 10.14 -15.73
CA ASP A 205 -0.37 8.97 -16.51
C ASP A 205 0.84 8.04 -16.67
N GLY A 206 0.69 6.78 -16.28
CA GLY A 206 1.75 5.78 -16.28
C GLY A 206 2.31 5.47 -17.66
N SER A 207 1.47 5.52 -18.70
CA SER A 207 1.81 5.16 -20.08
C SER A 207 2.34 6.34 -20.90
N THR A 208 1.80 7.54 -20.71
CA THR A 208 2.11 8.75 -21.49
C THR A 208 2.94 9.79 -20.73
N GLY A 209 2.91 9.78 -19.39
CA GLY A 209 3.52 10.80 -18.53
C GLY A 209 2.76 12.13 -18.47
N GLN A 210 1.55 12.20 -19.02
CA GLN A 210 0.72 13.40 -18.98
C GLN A 210 0.14 13.61 -17.57
N GLU A 211 -0.07 14.87 -17.18
CA GLU A 211 -0.78 15.15 -15.93
C GLU A 211 -2.29 14.89 -16.10
N LEU A 212 -2.82 13.90 -15.38
CA LEU A 212 -4.24 13.56 -15.36
C LEU A 212 -5.04 14.44 -14.40
N ARG A 213 -4.48 14.70 -13.22
CA ARG A 213 -5.15 15.45 -12.14
C ARG A 213 -4.18 16.32 -11.36
N SER A 214 -4.69 17.43 -10.83
CA SER A 214 -3.96 18.34 -9.94
C SER A 214 -4.93 19.06 -9.02
N PHE A 215 -4.85 18.81 -7.72
CA PHE A 215 -5.80 19.34 -6.73
C PHE A 215 -5.17 19.50 -5.33
N PHE A 216 -5.82 20.27 -4.47
CA PHE A 216 -5.42 20.44 -3.07
C PHE A 216 -6.34 19.61 -2.18
N SER A 217 -5.77 18.70 -1.37
CA SER A 217 -6.58 17.81 -0.52
C SER A 217 -6.99 18.46 0.81
N TYR A 218 -6.26 19.46 1.29
CA TYR A 218 -6.48 20.12 2.58
C TYR A 218 -6.51 21.64 2.45
N ASP A 219 -7.68 22.19 2.12
CA ASP A 219 -7.84 23.65 2.00
C ASP A 219 -7.45 24.39 3.29
N GLY A 220 -6.72 25.51 3.15
CA GLY A 220 -6.19 26.31 4.25
C GLY A 220 -5.04 25.69 5.06
N PHE A 221 -4.61 24.45 4.77
CA PHE A 221 -3.42 23.84 5.36
C PHE A 221 -2.17 24.23 4.58
N SER A 222 -1.00 24.29 5.22
CA SER A 222 0.28 24.65 4.56
C SER A 222 1.40 23.64 4.76
N GLY A 223 1.08 22.50 5.38
CA GLY A 223 2.00 21.38 5.49
C GLY A 223 1.91 20.42 4.31
N GLY A 224 2.77 19.40 4.32
CA GLY A 224 2.83 18.40 3.26
C GLY A 224 1.68 17.41 3.28
N VAL A 225 1.62 16.56 2.25
CA VAL A 225 0.66 15.46 2.14
C VAL A 225 1.40 14.16 1.84
N TYR A 226 0.99 13.08 2.51
CA TYR A 226 1.35 11.70 2.17
C TYR A 226 0.25 11.12 1.28
N VAL A 227 0.62 10.29 0.32
CA VAL A 227 -0.29 9.70 -0.66
C VAL A 227 -0.15 8.19 -0.66
N ALA A 228 -1.27 7.51 -0.89
CA ALA A 228 -1.38 6.09 -1.23
C ALA A 228 -2.48 5.95 -2.30
N ALA A 229 -2.49 4.84 -3.02
CA ALA A 229 -3.50 4.57 -4.02
C ALA A 229 -3.87 3.08 -4.07
N GLY A 230 -5.10 2.79 -4.46
CA GLY A 230 -5.65 1.45 -4.61
C GLY A 230 -7.17 1.52 -4.73
N ASP A 231 -7.80 0.54 -5.39
CA ASP A 231 -9.26 0.48 -5.50
C ASP A 231 -9.83 0.19 -4.11
N VAL A 232 -10.41 1.20 -3.43
CA VAL A 232 -10.96 1.05 -2.07
C VAL A 232 -12.49 1.09 -2.03
N ASN A 233 -13.13 1.36 -3.17
CA ASN A 233 -14.58 1.40 -3.32
C ASN A 233 -15.12 0.17 -4.10
N GLY A 234 -14.24 -0.64 -4.71
CA GLY A 234 -14.54 -1.85 -5.46
C GLY A 234 -15.09 -1.59 -6.86
N ASP A 235 -14.81 -0.43 -7.46
CA ASP A 235 -15.31 -0.05 -8.79
C ASP A 235 -14.37 -0.44 -9.94
N GLY A 236 -13.19 -0.99 -9.63
CA GLY A 236 -12.17 -1.40 -10.58
C GLY A 236 -11.13 -0.34 -10.91
N LEU A 237 -11.26 0.89 -10.40
CA LEU A 237 -10.28 1.97 -10.58
C LEU A 237 -9.59 2.29 -9.25
N ALA A 238 -8.32 2.64 -9.30
CA ALA A 238 -7.61 3.01 -8.08
C ALA A 238 -8.05 4.37 -7.52
N ASP A 239 -8.42 4.39 -6.24
CA ASP A 239 -8.70 5.59 -5.49
C ASP A 239 -7.43 6.23 -4.93
N ILE A 240 -7.51 7.51 -4.57
CA ILE A 240 -6.40 8.28 -4.00
C ILE A 240 -6.65 8.53 -2.52
N ILE A 241 -5.75 8.05 -1.67
CA ILE A 241 -5.78 8.25 -0.23
C ILE A 241 -4.73 9.29 0.14
N THR A 242 -5.13 10.29 0.91
CA THR A 242 -4.22 11.32 1.41
C THR A 242 -4.18 11.33 2.93
N GLY A 243 -2.97 11.47 3.47
CA GLY A 243 -2.71 11.74 4.87
C GLY A 243 -2.08 13.12 5.06
N ALA A 244 -2.65 13.94 5.93
CA ALA A 244 -2.10 15.27 6.19
C ALA A 244 -0.77 15.18 6.93
N GLY A 245 0.21 15.95 6.50
CA GLY A 245 1.53 16.05 7.13
C GLY A 245 1.50 16.76 8.49
N ALA A 246 2.68 16.98 9.05
CA ALA A 246 2.83 17.61 10.36
C ALA A 246 2.18 19.01 10.40
N GLY A 247 1.55 19.33 11.54
CA GLY A 247 0.80 20.56 11.76
C GLY A 247 -0.71 20.44 11.53
N ALA A 248 -1.18 19.45 10.77
CA ALA A 248 -2.60 19.19 10.63
C ALA A 248 -3.18 18.56 11.92
N PRO A 249 -4.39 18.95 12.35
CA PRO A 249 -4.98 18.40 13.55
C PRO A 249 -5.51 16.97 13.34
N HIS A 250 -5.42 16.16 14.40
CA HIS A 250 -6.09 14.87 14.55
C HIS A 250 -5.72 13.77 13.54
N GLY A 251 -4.57 13.86 12.85
CA GLY A 251 -4.16 12.85 11.86
C GLY A 251 -5.19 12.70 10.74
N HIS A 252 -5.43 13.78 10.01
CA HIS A 252 -6.49 13.90 9.02
C HIS A 252 -6.23 13.04 7.77
N VAL A 253 -7.14 12.11 7.47
CA VAL A 253 -7.13 11.25 6.28
C VAL A 253 -8.34 11.55 5.40
N LYS A 254 -8.12 11.56 4.09
CA LYS A 254 -9.18 11.69 3.07
C LYS A 254 -8.98 10.64 1.98
N VAL A 255 -10.08 10.23 1.38
CA VAL A 255 -10.11 9.33 0.22
C VAL A 255 -10.85 10.03 -0.90
N PHE A 256 -10.26 10.03 -2.08
CA PHE A 256 -10.81 10.60 -3.30
C PHE A 256 -10.99 9.49 -4.32
N ASP A 257 -12.19 9.44 -4.87
CA ASP A 257 -12.58 8.49 -5.90
C ASP A 257 -11.72 8.66 -7.16
N GLY A 258 -11.09 7.58 -7.63
CA GLY A 258 -10.16 7.61 -8.77
C GLY A 258 -10.80 8.06 -10.06
N ALA A 259 -12.04 7.59 -10.31
CA ALA A 259 -12.81 7.86 -11.51
C ALA A 259 -13.34 9.30 -11.57
N THR A 260 -13.91 9.78 -10.47
CA THR A 260 -14.66 11.04 -10.41
C THR A 260 -13.88 12.19 -9.76
N GLY A 261 -12.84 11.88 -8.99
CA GLY A 261 -12.11 12.83 -8.14
C GLY A 261 -12.93 13.34 -6.94
N GLN A 262 -14.09 12.76 -6.66
CA GLN A 262 -14.95 13.18 -5.56
C GLN A 262 -14.43 12.65 -4.22
N LEU A 263 -14.66 13.40 -3.15
CA LEU A 263 -14.31 12.96 -1.80
C LEU A 263 -15.28 11.85 -1.36
N SER A 264 -14.75 10.64 -1.12
CA SER A 264 -15.52 9.47 -0.68
C SER A 264 -15.43 9.25 0.83
N ALA A 265 -14.30 9.58 1.46
CA ALA A 265 -14.14 9.51 2.91
C ALA A 265 -13.31 10.67 3.47
N ASN A 266 -13.60 11.05 4.72
CA ASN A 266 -13.00 12.19 5.40
C ASN A 266 -13.06 11.99 6.92
N PHE A 267 -11.94 11.64 7.54
CA PHE A 267 -11.91 11.24 8.95
C PHE A 267 -10.60 11.57 9.64
N PHE A 268 -10.60 11.46 10.97
CA PHE A 268 -9.43 11.65 11.82
C PHE A 268 -8.95 10.30 12.35
N ALA A 269 -7.78 9.84 11.89
CA ALA A 269 -7.24 8.55 12.28
C ALA A 269 -6.70 8.57 13.73
N PHE A 270 -6.19 9.72 14.18
CA PHE A 270 -5.49 9.85 15.46
C PHE A 270 -5.86 11.15 16.17
N THR A 271 -7.00 11.15 16.87
CA THR A 271 -7.53 12.33 17.55
C THR A 271 -6.50 12.97 18.48
N GLY A 272 -6.19 14.24 18.20
CA GLY A 272 -5.29 15.08 19.02
C GLY A 272 -3.83 15.01 18.57
N PHE A 273 -3.50 14.15 17.61
CA PHE A 273 -2.16 14.05 17.06
C PHE A 273 -1.91 15.07 15.95
N THR A 274 -0.73 15.69 15.94
CA THR A 274 -0.35 16.72 14.95
C THR A 274 0.99 16.45 14.26
N GLY A 275 1.65 15.31 14.51
CA GLY A 275 2.92 14.94 13.85
C GLY A 275 2.77 14.46 12.40
N GLY A 276 1.55 14.48 11.86
CA GLY A 276 1.22 14.05 10.50
C GLY A 276 0.97 12.55 10.37
N VAL A 277 0.17 12.15 9.39
CA VAL A 277 -0.24 10.76 9.19
C VAL A 277 0.27 10.23 7.85
N ARG A 278 0.96 9.09 7.89
CA ARG A 278 1.40 8.34 6.71
C ARG A 278 0.31 7.33 6.38
N VAL A 279 0.05 7.10 5.10
CA VAL A 279 -1.07 6.26 4.65
C VAL A 279 -0.57 5.19 3.70
N ALA A 280 -1.23 4.04 3.72
CA ALA A 280 -1.09 2.95 2.76
C ALA A 280 -2.47 2.27 2.60
N THR A 281 -2.64 1.51 1.52
CA THR A 281 -3.84 0.69 1.32
C THR A 281 -3.47 -0.63 0.64
N GLY A 282 -4.28 -1.65 0.87
CA GLY A 282 -4.12 -3.01 0.35
C GLY A 282 -5.08 -3.96 1.07
N ASP A 283 -5.11 -5.22 0.67
CA ASP A 283 -5.86 -6.26 1.38
C ASP A 283 -5.09 -6.69 2.64
N VAL A 284 -5.10 -5.81 3.63
CA VAL A 284 -4.36 -5.97 4.87
C VAL A 284 -4.88 -7.16 5.70
N ALA A 285 -6.14 -7.57 5.52
CA ALA A 285 -6.75 -8.67 6.26
C ALA A 285 -6.69 -10.02 5.53
N GLY A 286 -6.25 -10.04 4.26
CA GLY A 286 -6.20 -11.25 3.44
C GLY A 286 -7.59 -11.80 3.07
N ASP A 287 -8.60 -10.94 3.01
CA ASP A 287 -10.00 -11.33 2.76
C ASP A 287 -10.55 -10.84 1.40
N GLY A 288 -9.68 -10.28 0.57
CA GLY A 288 -10.01 -9.69 -0.73
C GLY A 288 -10.58 -8.26 -0.63
N THR A 289 -10.71 -7.71 0.58
CA THR A 289 -11.21 -6.34 0.77
C THR A 289 -10.05 -5.37 1.01
N PRO A 290 -9.99 -4.25 0.29
CA PRO A 290 -9.02 -3.19 0.55
C PRO A 290 -9.28 -2.51 1.91
N TYR A 291 -8.22 -2.29 2.68
CA TYR A 291 -8.24 -1.55 3.94
C TYR A 291 -7.30 -0.36 3.89
N LEU A 292 -7.52 0.60 4.79
CA LEU A 292 -6.64 1.73 4.99
C LEU A 292 -5.72 1.46 6.18
N ALA A 293 -4.41 1.60 5.98
CA ALA A 293 -3.43 1.65 7.05
C ALA A 293 -2.99 3.11 7.24
N ALA A 294 -3.02 3.59 8.48
CA ALA A 294 -2.54 4.91 8.84
C ALA A 294 -1.49 4.80 9.94
N ALA A 295 -0.41 5.56 9.82
CA ALA A 295 0.72 5.50 10.71
C ALA A 295 1.09 6.88 11.26
N LEU A 296 1.42 6.93 12.55
CA LEU A 296 1.83 8.16 13.21
C LEU A 296 3.22 8.63 12.75
N GLY A 297 3.30 9.94 12.50
CA GLY A 297 4.54 10.68 12.34
C GLY A 297 5.32 10.89 13.63
N GLU A 298 6.37 11.71 13.55
CA GLU A 298 7.18 12.10 14.71
C GLU A 298 6.61 13.34 15.42
N PRO A 299 6.71 13.45 16.76
CA PRO A 299 7.06 12.41 17.72
C PRO A 299 5.85 11.53 18.10
N SER A 300 6.00 10.21 18.15
CA SER A 300 4.89 9.31 18.54
C SER A 300 5.35 7.95 19.08
N ALA A 301 4.42 7.09 19.51
CA ALA A 301 4.75 5.71 19.89
C ALA A 301 4.89 4.75 18.67
N GLY A 302 5.02 5.30 17.45
CA GLY A 302 5.04 4.55 16.20
C GLY A 302 3.79 3.71 16.01
N GLN A 303 2.61 4.26 16.32
CA GLN A 303 1.36 3.53 16.18
C GLN A 303 0.95 3.42 14.71
N LEU A 304 0.51 2.23 14.32
CA LEU A 304 -0.17 1.95 13.07
C LEU A 304 -1.62 1.53 13.40
N GLY A 305 -2.59 2.14 12.72
CA GLY A 305 -4.00 1.78 12.82
C GLY A 305 -4.52 1.26 11.48
N ILE A 306 -5.42 0.29 11.53
CA ILE A 306 -6.15 -0.26 10.39
C ILE A 306 -7.59 0.23 10.45
N PHE A 307 -8.08 0.72 9.31
CA PHE A 307 -9.39 1.32 9.18
C PHE A 307 -10.12 0.72 7.99
N SER A 308 -11.45 0.69 8.06
CA SER A 308 -12.27 0.53 6.87
C SER A 308 -12.05 1.71 5.92
N THR A 309 -12.47 1.54 4.67
CA THR A 309 -12.35 2.57 3.62
C THR A 309 -13.17 3.83 3.94
N GLY A 310 -14.23 3.68 4.76
CA GLY A 310 -14.99 4.80 5.34
C GLY A 310 -14.38 5.42 6.61
N GLY A 311 -13.23 4.94 7.08
CA GLY A 311 -12.50 5.51 8.24
C GLY A 311 -12.91 4.95 9.60
N THR A 312 -13.63 3.83 9.68
CA THR A 312 -13.93 3.17 10.95
C THR A 312 -12.70 2.41 11.43
N PRO A 313 -12.18 2.63 12.66
CA PRO A 313 -11.05 1.86 13.18
C PRO A 313 -11.43 0.39 13.37
N LEU A 314 -10.57 -0.51 12.91
CA LEU A 314 -10.77 -1.96 12.96
C LEU A 314 -9.74 -2.63 13.86
N ASP A 315 -8.46 -2.25 13.71
CA ASP A 315 -7.35 -2.82 14.46
C ASP A 315 -6.18 -1.84 14.56
N GLY A 316 -5.10 -2.22 15.24
CA GLY A 316 -3.86 -1.46 15.27
C GLY A 316 -2.70 -2.23 15.89
N LEU A 317 -1.49 -1.77 15.58
CA LEU A 317 -0.26 -2.41 16.01
C LEU A 317 0.83 -1.38 16.36
N LEU A 318 1.77 -1.83 17.18
CA LEU A 318 2.99 -1.09 17.54
C LEU A 318 4.16 -1.85 16.90
N PRO A 319 4.55 -1.55 15.65
CA PRO A 319 5.46 -2.39 14.87
C PRO A 319 6.79 -2.62 15.59
N PHE A 320 7.28 -1.60 16.29
CA PHE A 320 8.57 -1.59 16.99
C PHE A 320 8.43 -1.70 18.51
N GLY A 321 7.24 -2.07 19.00
CA GLY A 321 6.94 -2.27 20.41
C GLY A 321 6.64 -0.98 21.19
N PRO A 322 6.11 -1.09 22.42
CA PRO A 322 5.56 0.03 23.18
C PRO A 322 6.61 1.00 23.73
N SER A 323 7.89 0.63 23.71
CA SER A 323 8.99 1.50 24.12
C SER A 323 9.54 2.35 22.97
N TYR A 324 9.10 2.11 21.73
CA TYR A 324 9.49 2.93 20.60
C TYR A 324 8.78 4.28 20.69
N THR A 325 9.53 5.37 20.53
CA THR A 325 9.03 6.75 20.64
C THR A 325 9.25 7.56 19.36
N GLY A 326 9.49 6.87 18.25
CA GLY A 326 9.57 7.49 16.93
C GLY A 326 8.28 7.34 16.11
N GLY A 327 8.20 8.05 15.00
CA GLY A 327 7.21 7.86 13.95
C GLY A 327 7.59 6.69 13.07
N ILE A 328 6.68 6.29 12.20
CA ILE A 328 6.92 5.21 11.24
C ILE A 328 6.44 5.61 9.84
N PHE A 329 7.04 5.01 8.82
CA PHE A 329 6.47 4.94 7.48
C PHE A 329 5.73 3.62 7.32
N VAL A 330 4.67 3.62 6.51
CA VAL A 330 3.84 2.44 6.26
C VAL A 330 3.70 2.20 4.76
N GLY A 331 3.77 0.94 4.37
CA GLY A 331 3.40 0.42 3.05
C GLY A 331 2.48 -0.78 3.23
N ALA A 332 1.68 -1.09 2.21
CA ALA A 332 0.81 -2.26 2.19
C ALA A 332 0.86 -2.88 0.80
N ALA A 333 0.67 -4.19 0.74
CA ALA A 333 0.60 -4.92 -0.52
C ALA A 333 -0.86 -5.07 -0.96
N ALA A 334 -1.10 -4.94 -2.26
CA ALA A 334 -2.27 -5.55 -2.87
C ALA A 334 -1.98 -7.06 -3.01
N ILE A 335 -2.83 -7.92 -2.46
CA ILE A 335 -2.74 -9.34 -2.78
C ILE A 335 -3.43 -9.51 -4.13
N PRO A 336 -2.76 -10.04 -5.16
CA PRO A 336 -3.48 -10.44 -6.36
C PRO A 336 -4.52 -11.48 -5.94
N GLU A 337 -5.79 -11.22 -6.28
CA GLU A 337 -6.89 -12.18 -6.15
C GLU A 337 -6.36 -13.56 -6.56
N PRO A 338 -6.55 -14.61 -5.75
CA PRO A 338 -6.10 -15.94 -6.13
C PRO A 338 -6.74 -16.22 -7.47
N ALA A 339 -5.90 -16.30 -8.53
CA ALA A 339 -6.35 -16.53 -9.90
C ALA A 339 -7.40 -17.61 -9.83
N THR A 340 -8.66 -17.25 -10.13
CA THR A 340 -9.74 -18.19 -9.98
C THR A 340 -9.40 -19.29 -10.97
N ILE A 341 -8.86 -20.41 -10.49
CA ILE A 341 -8.71 -21.62 -11.29
C ILE A 341 -10.14 -22.02 -11.53
N THR A 342 -10.73 -21.46 -12.58
CA THR A 342 -12.03 -21.86 -13.04
C THR A 342 -11.81 -23.33 -13.38
N LEU A 343 -12.43 -24.21 -12.59
CA LEU A 343 -12.31 -25.65 -12.75
C LEU A 343 -13.07 -26.11 -14.01
N LEU A 344 -12.95 -25.38 -15.12
CA LEU A 344 -13.33 -25.75 -16.47
C LEU A 344 -12.35 -26.84 -16.96
N GLY A 345 -12.42 -28.02 -16.35
CA GLY A 345 -11.59 -29.15 -16.78
C GLY A 345 -11.78 -30.45 -16.03
N LEU A 346 -12.19 -30.43 -14.75
CA LEU A 346 -12.24 -31.69 -13.98
C LEU A 346 -13.55 -32.47 -14.16
N ALA A 347 -14.66 -31.81 -14.52
CA ALA A 347 -15.91 -32.49 -14.83
C ALA A 347 -15.85 -33.27 -16.17
N ALA A 348 -15.04 -32.83 -17.14
CA ALA A 348 -14.88 -33.51 -18.42
C ALA A 348 -13.99 -34.76 -18.34
N LEU A 349 -13.07 -34.82 -17.36
CA LEU A 349 -12.18 -35.97 -17.17
C LEU A 349 -12.84 -37.10 -16.37
N LEU A 350 -13.75 -36.78 -15.44
CA LEU A 350 -14.48 -37.78 -14.64
C LEU A 350 -15.67 -38.44 -15.37
N MET A 351 -16.18 -37.84 -16.46
CA MET A 351 -17.22 -38.49 -17.28
C MET A 351 -16.68 -39.40 -18.39
N ARG A 352 -15.37 -39.41 -18.65
CA ARG A 352 -14.74 -40.30 -19.65
C ARG A 352 -14.24 -41.65 -19.10
N GLN A 353 -14.37 -41.89 -17.79
CA GLN A 353 -14.06 -43.19 -17.17
C GLN A 353 -15.30 -43.99 -16.71
N ARG A 354 -16.49 -43.62 -17.18
CA ARG A 354 -17.72 -44.43 -17.01
C ARG A 354 -18.43 -44.65 -18.34
N ARG A 355 -17.71 -45.18 -19.33
CA ARG A 355 -18.26 -45.94 -20.46
C ARG A 355 -17.43 -47.18 -20.68
#